data_AF-G3ELA0-F1
#
_entry.id   AF-G3ELA0-F1
#
_cell.length_a   1.000
_cell.length_b   1.000
_cell.length_c   1.000
_cell.angle_alpha   90.00
_cell.angle_beta   90.00
_cell.angle_gamma   90.00
#
_symmetry.space_group_name_H-M   'P 1'
#
loop_
_entity.id
_entity.type
_entity.pdbx_description
1 polymer ?
#
loop_
_entity_poly.entity_id
_entity_poly.type
_entity_poly.pdbx_seq_one_letter_code
_entity_poly.pdbx_strand_id
1 'polypeptide(L)'
;KDQASEREVSDLRRQYEEETSKVRTTLREKTELIRKIEILEVENSKVVIQEKVREIVRPDPKAESEVASLRQELLEQERKYRSSEDQVTTLRSELTTLKNRGTQVEVKEIVKEVITHKTDPEVQKELEKLREEIVDRTRVMERSDLEIAQLKQEIQTWKDTKPQVQVKEVVQEVLQYREDPKTKQEVESLKAQLSEEQKKRLELEKERMSQEEKIRQKERELSQVKEKVVQQEVVKLEEDPTLKAEVNSYSRSIENELKQVDTLQDELRKLQRRKAELERQLEELERERQARREAELEIQRLRIRLNELEQREMDTKEKVTLKQKVVLQQDPQQEKEHNLLKLQVEEERHQRQMLENELDVLRKRLISLEKTEVKEKVVFTEKVEVERDAETEHEIQRLKLSLEEESRRKRGLDADVDQLKARLSDMDFSNSKINKELEHLREETHKLQQEKQSLQMEIRHLQSDIEISVIEARDLRNMTQVDRGLDLDSRFKSLAKELEELKKISRDKDAEIEQLNKRLETMAIKREQRENHLRRSIVVIDPDTGREMSPEEAHKMGLIDWKMFVNLQ
;
A
#
# COMPACT_ATOMS: atom_id res chain seq x y z
N LYS A 1 -143.94 16.57 -143.08
CA LYS A 1 -144.13 17.92 -142.47
C LYS A 1 -145.52 17.84 -141.86
N ASP A 2 -145.68 17.55 -140.56
CA ASP A 2 -146.99 16.99 -140.15
C ASP A 2 -147.66 17.63 -138.93
N GLN A 3 -148.97 17.95 -139.14
CA GLN A 3 -149.90 18.80 -138.37
C GLN A 3 -151.11 18.07 -137.69
N ALA A 4 -151.67 16.94 -138.17
CA ALA A 4 -152.84 16.27 -137.55
C ALA A 4 -152.50 15.14 -136.56
N SER A 5 -151.20 14.90 -136.44
CA SER A 5 -150.54 14.96 -135.15
C SER A 5 -151.16 15.92 -134.09
N GLU A 6 -152.12 16.83 -134.36
CA GLU A 6 -152.86 17.66 -133.35
C GLU A 6 -154.20 17.12 -132.82
N ARG A 7 -155.04 16.48 -133.66
CA ARG A 7 -156.49 16.42 -133.36
C ARG A 7 -156.91 15.26 -132.49
N GLU A 8 -156.41 14.07 -132.71
CA GLU A 8 -156.64 12.96 -131.79
C GLU A 8 -155.51 12.85 -130.78
N VAL A 9 -154.45 13.65 -130.95
CA VAL A 9 -153.77 14.28 -129.81
C VAL A 9 -154.77 14.99 -128.88
N SER A 10 -155.95 15.42 -129.35
CA SER A 10 -157.04 15.86 -128.47
C SER A 10 -157.90 14.73 -127.87
N ASP A 11 -157.93 13.52 -128.43
CA ASP A 11 -158.61 12.36 -127.83
C ASP A 11 -157.69 11.57 -126.89
N LEU A 12 -156.41 11.43 -127.26
CA LEU A 12 -155.28 11.31 -126.33
C LEU A 12 -155.27 12.42 -125.27
N ARG A 13 -155.94 13.58 -125.43
CA ARG A 13 -156.19 14.54 -124.32
C ARG A 13 -157.47 14.24 -123.57
N ARG A 14 -158.57 13.85 -124.22
CA ARG A 14 -159.88 13.65 -123.58
C ARG A 14 -159.94 12.36 -122.76
N GLN A 15 -159.39 11.27 -123.29
CA GLN A 15 -159.23 10.02 -122.55
C GLN A 15 -158.17 10.15 -121.47
N TYR A 16 -157.07 10.88 -121.75
CA TYR A 16 -156.13 11.36 -120.73
C TYR A 16 -156.84 12.24 -119.70
N GLU A 17 -157.88 13.01 -120.06
CA GLU A 17 -158.71 13.81 -119.13
C GLU A 17 -159.67 12.98 -118.29
N GLU A 18 -160.33 11.95 -118.86
CA GLU A 18 -161.15 10.99 -118.10
C GLU A 18 -160.27 10.13 -117.16
N GLU A 19 -159.10 9.64 -117.61
CA GLU A 19 -158.01 9.08 -116.78
C GLU A 19 -157.55 10.09 -115.71
N THR A 20 -157.34 11.38 -116.03
CA THR A 20 -156.95 12.38 -115.02
C THR A 20 -158.06 12.64 -114.00
N SER A 21 -159.34 12.54 -114.39
CA SER A 21 -160.47 12.77 -113.48
C SER A 21 -160.63 11.63 -112.47
N LYS A 22 -160.41 10.37 -112.89
CA LYS A 22 -160.38 9.18 -112.02
C LYS A 22 -159.10 9.13 -111.16
N VAL A 23 -157.95 9.50 -111.73
CA VAL A 23 -156.69 9.72 -110.99
C VAL A 23 -156.86 10.80 -109.91
N ARG A 24 -157.62 11.89 -110.17
CA ARG A 24 -157.93 12.94 -109.18
C ARG A 24 -158.84 12.46 -108.05
N THR A 25 -159.89 11.70 -108.32
CA THR A 25 -160.82 11.24 -107.27
C THR A 25 -160.15 10.29 -106.29
N THR A 26 -159.15 9.53 -106.74
CA THR A 26 -158.53 8.47 -105.93
C THR A 26 -157.17 8.88 -105.38
N LEU A 27 -156.52 9.89 -105.96
CA LEU A 27 -155.64 10.77 -105.21
C LEU A 27 -156.33 11.36 -103.97
N ARG A 28 -157.65 11.65 -103.99
CA ARG A 28 -158.38 12.12 -102.79
C ARG A 28 -158.52 11.02 -101.73
N GLU A 29 -158.89 9.81 -102.12
CA GLU A 29 -158.91 8.65 -101.21
C GLU A 29 -157.49 8.34 -100.66
N LYS A 30 -156.45 8.38 -101.51
CA LYS A 30 -155.03 8.33 -101.12
C LYS A 30 -154.68 9.42 -100.10
N THR A 31 -155.18 10.66 -100.25
CA THR A 31 -154.93 11.72 -99.26
C THR A 31 -155.71 11.57 -97.96
N GLU A 32 -156.93 11.02 -97.96
CA GLU A 32 -157.71 10.78 -96.74
C GLU A 32 -157.08 9.66 -95.89
N LEU A 33 -156.59 8.60 -96.53
CA LEU A 33 -155.85 7.54 -95.85
C LEU A 33 -154.46 8.03 -95.37
N ILE A 34 -153.74 8.83 -96.16
CA ILE A 34 -152.46 9.45 -95.72
C ILE A 34 -152.68 10.40 -94.52
N ARG A 35 -153.74 11.23 -94.49
CA ARG A 35 -154.04 12.07 -93.30
C ARG A 35 -154.33 11.24 -92.06
N LYS A 36 -155.00 10.10 -92.20
CA LYS A 36 -155.28 9.19 -91.07
C LYS A 36 -153.99 8.51 -90.58
N ILE A 37 -153.05 8.22 -91.47
CA ILE A 37 -151.69 7.74 -91.13
C ILE A 37 -150.86 8.86 -90.48
N GLU A 38 -150.88 10.09 -91.00
CA GLU A 38 -150.18 11.24 -90.40
C GLU A 38 -150.67 11.55 -88.98
N ILE A 39 -151.98 11.48 -88.71
CA ILE A 39 -152.50 11.69 -87.35
C ILE A 39 -152.02 10.60 -86.39
N LEU A 40 -152.02 9.33 -86.82
CA LEU A 40 -151.50 8.22 -86.01
C LEU A 40 -149.97 8.27 -85.85
N GLU A 41 -149.23 8.73 -86.86
CA GLU A 41 -147.79 8.99 -86.76
C GLU A 41 -147.49 10.18 -85.83
N VAL A 42 -148.26 11.26 -85.85
CA VAL A 42 -148.10 12.42 -84.95
C VAL A 42 -148.40 12.06 -83.49
N GLU A 43 -149.37 11.19 -83.23
CA GLU A 43 -149.68 10.74 -81.86
C GLU A 43 -148.68 9.68 -81.34
N ASN A 44 -148.30 8.69 -82.15
CA ASN A 44 -147.33 7.67 -81.71
C ASN A 44 -145.86 8.11 -81.79
N SER A 45 -145.51 9.14 -82.57
CA SER A 45 -144.15 9.73 -82.56
C SER A 45 -143.88 10.62 -81.36
N LYS A 46 -144.87 10.88 -80.49
CA LYS A 46 -144.62 11.39 -79.13
C LYS A 46 -144.12 10.26 -78.22
N VAL A 47 -143.06 9.58 -78.65
CA VAL A 47 -142.15 8.88 -77.74
C VAL A 47 -141.35 9.97 -77.04
N VAL A 48 -141.56 10.12 -75.74
CA VAL A 48 -140.62 10.87 -74.89
C VAL A 48 -139.32 10.07 -74.85
N ILE A 49 -138.44 10.32 -75.81
CA ILE A 49 -137.06 9.85 -75.78
C ILE A 49 -136.33 10.79 -74.81
N GLN A 50 -136.20 10.36 -73.55
CA GLN A 50 -135.11 10.86 -72.70
C GLN A 50 -133.82 10.27 -73.26
N GLU A 51 -133.23 10.95 -74.24
CA GLU A 51 -131.90 10.64 -74.72
C GLU A 51 -130.91 11.05 -73.61
N LYS A 52 -130.60 10.12 -72.69
CA LYS A 52 -129.40 10.23 -71.87
C LYS A 52 -128.20 9.99 -72.79
N VAL A 53 -127.82 11.01 -73.55
CA VAL A 53 -126.51 11.05 -74.21
C VAL A 53 -125.47 11.08 -73.10
N ARG A 54 -124.90 9.93 -72.75
CA ARG A 54 -123.58 9.88 -72.13
C ARG A 54 -122.61 10.28 -73.23
N GLU A 55 -122.35 11.58 -73.36
CA GLU A 55 -121.23 12.04 -74.15
C GLU A 55 -119.96 11.59 -73.42
N ILE A 56 -119.46 10.40 -73.78
CA ILE A 56 -118.13 9.98 -73.38
C ILE A 56 -117.19 10.82 -74.22
N VAL A 57 -116.92 12.04 -73.75
CA VAL A 57 -115.81 12.86 -74.24
C VAL A 57 -114.56 12.04 -73.96
N ARG A 58 -114.07 11.31 -74.96
CA ARG A 58 -112.76 10.67 -74.90
C ARG A 58 -111.76 11.79 -75.17
N PRO A 59 -110.94 12.21 -74.19
CA PRO A 59 -109.86 13.13 -74.48
C PRO A 59 -108.97 12.49 -75.54
N ASP A 60 -108.44 13.29 -76.47
CA ASP A 60 -107.61 12.78 -77.56
C ASP A 60 -106.41 12.02 -76.93
N PRO A 61 -106.24 10.71 -77.21
CA PRO A 61 -105.20 9.91 -76.57
C PRO A 61 -103.79 10.47 -76.81
N LYS A 62 -103.61 11.25 -77.88
CA LYS A 62 -102.35 11.97 -78.12
C LYS A 62 -102.13 13.08 -77.09
N ALA A 63 -103.14 13.89 -76.80
CA ALA A 63 -103.07 14.95 -75.79
C ALA A 63 -102.88 14.36 -74.39
N GLU A 64 -103.51 13.24 -74.06
CA GLU A 64 -103.25 12.55 -72.79
C GLU A 64 -101.82 12.02 -72.68
N SER A 65 -101.28 11.48 -73.77
CA SER A 65 -99.89 11.00 -73.81
C SER A 65 -98.87 12.14 -73.68
N GLU A 66 -99.13 13.30 -74.31
CA GLU A 66 -98.29 14.49 -74.20
C GLU A 66 -98.37 15.11 -72.80
N VAL A 67 -99.55 15.14 -72.17
CA VAL A 67 -99.69 15.59 -70.78
C VAL A 67 -98.98 14.63 -69.83
N ALA A 68 -99.01 13.32 -70.09
CA ALA A 68 -98.28 12.34 -69.31
C ALA A 68 -96.76 12.50 -69.48
N SER A 69 -96.26 12.72 -70.70
CA SER A 69 -94.83 12.94 -70.94
C SER A 69 -94.34 14.24 -70.29
N LEU A 70 -95.10 15.34 -70.41
CA LEU A 70 -94.77 16.62 -69.77
C LEU A 70 -94.77 16.52 -68.24
N ARG A 71 -95.68 15.73 -67.64
CA ARG A 71 -95.67 15.46 -66.20
C ARG A 71 -94.43 14.67 -65.78
N GLN A 72 -94.02 13.70 -66.60
CA GLN A 72 -92.81 12.93 -66.33
C GLN A 72 -91.56 13.81 -66.44
N GLU A 73 -91.46 14.63 -67.49
CA GLU A 73 -90.37 15.58 -67.66
C GLU A 73 -90.30 16.59 -66.49
N LEU A 74 -91.43 17.09 -66.02
CA LEU A 74 -91.49 17.99 -64.86
C LEU A 74 -90.93 17.31 -63.60
N LEU A 75 -91.34 16.06 -63.32
CA LEU A 75 -90.83 15.28 -62.19
C LEU A 75 -89.32 15.00 -62.32
N GLU A 76 -88.83 14.76 -63.53
CA GLU A 76 -87.40 14.58 -63.78
C GLU A 76 -86.62 15.87 -63.55
N GLN A 77 -87.15 17.03 -63.94
CA GLN A 77 -86.54 18.33 -63.68
C GLN A 77 -86.52 18.66 -62.18
N GLU A 78 -87.62 18.39 -61.45
CA GLU A 78 -87.66 18.57 -60.00
C GLU A 78 -86.63 17.70 -59.28
N ARG A 79 -86.41 16.46 -59.73
CA ARG A 79 -85.37 15.58 -59.17
C ARG A 79 -83.96 16.13 -59.43
N LYS A 80 -83.69 16.60 -60.65
CA LYS A 80 -82.40 17.21 -60.99
C LYS A 80 -82.15 18.47 -60.17
N TYR A 81 -83.18 19.32 -60.00
CA TYR A 81 -83.09 20.52 -59.18
C TYR A 81 -82.74 20.19 -57.74
N ARG A 82 -83.46 19.26 -57.11
CA ARG A 82 -83.16 18.81 -55.73
C ARG A 82 -81.74 18.25 -55.60
N SER A 83 -81.32 17.40 -56.54
CA SER A 83 -79.95 16.87 -56.53
C SER A 83 -78.89 17.97 -56.65
N SER A 84 -79.16 19.03 -57.42
CA SER A 84 -78.24 20.17 -57.53
C SER A 84 -78.26 21.04 -56.27
N GLU A 85 -79.41 21.22 -55.63
CA GLU A 85 -79.51 21.90 -54.33
C GLU A 85 -78.71 21.14 -53.26
N ASP A 86 -78.84 19.81 -53.21
CA ASP A 86 -78.08 18.96 -52.29
C ASP A 86 -76.56 19.12 -52.51
N GLN A 87 -76.10 19.16 -53.76
CA GLN A 87 -74.69 19.44 -54.10
C GLN A 87 -74.24 20.83 -53.65
N VAL A 88 -75.09 21.85 -53.80
CA VAL A 88 -74.79 23.21 -53.33
C VAL A 88 -74.69 23.24 -51.81
N THR A 89 -75.55 22.52 -51.08
CA THR A 89 -75.47 22.46 -49.62
C THR A 89 -74.22 21.75 -49.12
N THR A 90 -73.82 20.64 -49.76
CA THR A 90 -72.58 19.93 -49.44
C THR A 90 -71.36 20.81 -49.69
N LEU A 91 -71.26 21.43 -50.86
CA LEU A 91 -70.16 22.35 -51.18
C LEU A 91 -70.12 23.56 -50.23
N ARG A 92 -71.28 24.10 -49.84
CA ARG A 92 -71.34 25.16 -48.81
C ARG A 92 -70.79 24.67 -47.47
N SER A 93 -71.14 23.45 -47.06
CA SER A 93 -70.63 22.85 -45.83
C SER A 93 -69.12 22.63 -45.86
N GLU A 94 -68.57 22.15 -46.99
CA GLU A 94 -67.12 21.99 -47.19
C GLU A 94 -66.40 23.34 -47.17
N LEU A 95 -66.98 24.37 -47.77
CA LEU A 95 -66.42 25.72 -47.76
C LEU A 95 -66.42 26.29 -46.33
N THR A 96 -67.45 26.00 -45.52
CA THR A 96 -67.44 26.36 -44.09
C THR A 96 -66.42 25.57 -43.29
N THR A 97 -66.22 24.28 -43.54
CA THR A 97 -65.17 23.50 -42.82
C THR A 97 -63.78 23.96 -43.21
N LEU A 98 -63.53 24.30 -44.48
CA LEU A 98 -62.26 24.87 -44.94
C LEU A 98 -62.01 26.28 -44.38
N LYS A 99 -63.04 27.12 -44.30
CA LYS A 99 -62.93 28.44 -43.63
C LYS A 99 -62.66 28.31 -42.13
N ASN A 100 -63.32 27.35 -41.46
CA ASN A 100 -63.11 27.08 -40.05
C ASN A 100 -61.75 26.42 -39.76
N ARG A 101 -61.17 25.74 -40.75
CA ARG A 101 -59.79 25.22 -40.75
C ARG A 101 -58.72 26.30 -41.04
N GLY A 102 -59.07 27.60 -40.97
CA GLY A 102 -58.19 28.72 -41.30
C GLY A 102 -56.72 28.55 -40.83
N THR A 103 -55.79 29.05 -41.67
CA THR A 103 -54.31 28.99 -41.55
C THR A 103 -53.80 28.49 -40.21
N GLN A 104 -53.63 27.17 -40.12
CA GLN A 104 -53.02 26.49 -39.01
C GLN A 104 -51.51 26.81 -39.06
N VAL A 105 -51.07 27.75 -38.24
CA VAL A 105 -49.65 28.02 -38.02
C VAL A 105 -49.08 26.81 -37.29
N GLU A 106 -48.44 25.90 -38.01
CA GLU A 106 -47.60 24.85 -37.42
C GLU A 106 -46.39 25.51 -36.75
N VAL A 107 -46.48 25.77 -35.45
CA VAL A 107 -45.30 26.07 -34.65
C VAL A 107 -44.59 24.74 -34.41
N LYS A 108 -43.59 24.43 -35.23
CA LYS A 108 -42.64 23.36 -34.93
C LYS A 108 -41.66 23.87 -33.86
N GLU A 109 -41.96 23.58 -32.59
CA GLU A 109 -41.02 23.81 -31.49
C GLU A 109 -39.91 22.75 -31.57
N ILE A 110 -38.74 23.13 -32.11
CA ILE A 110 -37.55 22.30 -32.09
C ILE A 110 -36.81 22.62 -30.78
N VAL A 111 -37.00 21.78 -29.76
CA VAL A 111 -36.20 21.83 -28.52
C VAL A 111 -34.85 21.18 -28.81
N LYS A 112 -33.77 21.96 -28.78
CA LYS A 112 -32.39 21.46 -28.81
C LYS A 112 -31.88 21.42 -27.37
N GLU A 113 -31.93 20.26 -26.75
CA GLU A 113 -31.29 20.02 -25.45
C GLU A 113 -29.78 19.87 -25.68
N VAL A 114 -29.00 20.83 -25.18
CA VAL A 114 -27.53 20.76 -25.14
C VAL A 114 -27.17 20.30 -23.73
N ILE A 115 -26.79 19.03 -23.59
CA ILE A 115 -26.29 18.47 -22.33
C ILE A 115 -24.79 18.74 -22.29
N THR A 116 -24.35 19.63 -21.39
CA THR A 116 -22.93 19.88 -21.13
C THR A 116 -22.51 19.08 -19.90
N HIS A 117 -21.79 17.98 -20.12
CA HIS A 117 -21.23 17.16 -19.04
C HIS A 117 -20.09 17.94 -18.35
N LYS A 118 -20.30 18.34 -17.10
CA LYS A 118 -19.27 18.93 -16.24
C LYS A 118 -19.08 18.03 -15.02
N THR A 119 -17.86 17.56 -14.81
CA THR A 119 -17.47 16.81 -13.62
C THR A 119 -17.76 17.64 -12.35
N ASP A 120 -18.20 16.98 -11.28
CA ASP A 120 -18.53 17.61 -10.00
C ASP A 120 -17.37 18.50 -9.49
N PRO A 121 -17.58 19.82 -9.30
CA PRO A 121 -16.51 20.74 -8.89
C PRO A 121 -16.01 20.43 -7.46
N GLU A 122 -16.80 19.73 -6.65
CA GLU A 122 -16.40 19.27 -5.32
C GLU A 122 -15.43 18.09 -5.39
N VAL A 123 -15.68 17.13 -6.28
CA VAL A 123 -14.81 15.96 -6.51
C VAL A 123 -13.45 16.41 -7.05
N GLN A 124 -13.43 17.38 -7.95
CA GLN A 124 -12.18 17.97 -8.45
C GLN A 124 -11.36 18.63 -7.34
N LYS A 125 -12.01 19.40 -6.45
CA LYS A 125 -11.35 20.02 -5.29
C LYS A 125 -10.81 18.98 -4.31
N GLU A 126 -11.52 17.88 -4.08
CA GLU A 126 -11.02 16.79 -3.22
C GLU A 126 -9.81 16.08 -3.85
N LEU A 127 -9.85 15.83 -5.17
CA LEU A 127 -8.72 15.26 -5.91
C LEU A 127 -7.49 16.17 -5.88
N GLU A 128 -7.68 17.48 -6.06
CA GLU A 128 -6.62 18.48 -5.94
C GLU A 128 -6.01 18.50 -4.53
N LYS A 129 -6.83 18.52 -3.48
CA LYS A 129 -6.36 18.45 -2.09
C LYS A 129 -5.56 17.19 -1.80
N LEU A 130 -6.05 16.02 -2.21
CA LEU A 130 -5.32 14.75 -2.02
C LEU A 130 -4.00 14.75 -2.79
N ARG A 131 -3.96 15.32 -4.00
CA ARG A 131 -2.71 15.48 -4.77
C ARG A 131 -1.72 16.40 -4.08
N GLU A 132 -2.17 17.55 -3.57
CA GLU A 132 -1.34 18.46 -2.78
C GLU A 132 -0.77 17.76 -1.53
N GLU A 133 -1.60 17.02 -0.81
CA GLU A 133 -1.19 16.30 0.41
C GLU A 133 -0.14 15.21 0.12
N ILE A 134 -0.26 14.53 -1.03
CA ILE A 134 0.74 13.56 -1.50
C ILE A 134 2.06 14.27 -1.83
N VAL A 135 2.03 15.39 -2.54
CA VAL A 135 3.23 16.16 -2.88
C VAL A 135 3.94 16.66 -1.62
N ASP A 136 3.18 17.21 -0.66
CA ASP A 136 3.73 17.70 0.60
C ASP A 136 4.37 16.57 1.42
N ARG A 137 3.71 15.41 1.53
CA ARG A 137 4.30 14.22 2.19
C ARG A 137 5.56 13.75 1.48
N THR A 138 5.56 13.72 0.15
CA THR A 138 6.72 13.32 -0.65
C THR A 138 7.90 14.25 -0.37
N ARG A 139 7.66 15.56 -0.30
CA ARG A 139 8.69 16.55 0.02
C ARG A 139 9.26 16.39 1.43
N VAL A 140 8.44 16.01 2.42
CA VAL A 140 8.92 15.73 3.78
C VAL A 140 9.76 14.45 3.81
N MET A 141 9.35 13.42 3.06
CA MET A 141 10.11 12.18 2.91
C MET A 141 11.49 12.44 2.30
N GLU A 142 11.55 13.19 1.19
CA GLU A 142 12.79 13.57 0.53
C GLU A 142 13.75 14.34 1.48
N ARG A 143 13.23 15.27 2.29
CA ARG A 143 14.03 15.98 3.29
C ARG A 143 14.59 15.03 4.36
N SER A 144 13.76 14.11 4.83
CA SER A 144 14.15 13.12 5.84
C SER A 144 15.21 12.15 5.28
N ASP A 145 15.08 11.75 4.01
CA ASP A 145 16.06 10.89 3.33
C ASP A 145 17.41 11.58 3.16
N LEU A 146 17.42 12.89 2.87
CA LEU A 146 18.64 13.69 2.83
C LEU A 146 19.32 13.78 4.20
N GLU A 147 18.54 13.98 5.27
CA GLU A 147 19.06 13.99 6.65
C GLU A 147 19.62 12.62 7.06
N ILE A 148 18.92 11.53 6.72
CA ILE A 148 19.40 10.16 6.94
C ILE A 148 20.71 9.92 6.19
N ALA A 149 20.82 10.40 4.94
CA ALA A 149 22.05 10.25 4.16
C ALA A 149 23.23 11.02 4.79
N GLN A 150 22.98 12.25 5.26
CA GLN A 150 23.98 13.05 5.97
C GLN A 150 24.43 12.36 7.26
N LEU A 151 23.50 11.91 8.11
CA LEU A 151 23.82 11.19 9.34
C LEU A 151 24.58 9.89 9.09
N LYS A 152 24.22 9.14 8.03
CA LYS A 152 24.99 7.95 7.62
C LYS A 152 26.42 8.30 7.22
N GLN A 153 26.61 9.40 6.50
CA GLN A 153 27.95 9.88 6.15
C GLN A 153 28.73 10.28 7.39
N GLU A 154 28.13 11.00 8.34
CA GLU A 154 28.76 11.32 9.62
C GLU A 154 29.17 10.06 10.37
N ILE A 155 28.26 9.11 10.57
CA ILE A 155 28.56 7.81 11.21
C ILE A 155 29.72 7.11 10.52
N GLN A 156 29.77 7.13 9.18
CA GLN A 156 30.86 6.54 8.43
C GLN A 156 32.17 7.29 8.68
N THR A 157 32.17 8.62 8.69
CA THR A 157 33.37 9.40 9.05
C THR A 157 33.83 9.13 10.47
N TRP A 158 32.92 8.96 11.44
CA TRP A 158 33.23 8.57 12.83
C TRP A 158 33.80 7.14 12.92
N LYS A 159 33.33 6.20 12.10
CA LYS A 159 33.91 4.85 12.00
C LYS A 159 35.30 4.88 11.39
N ASP A 160 35.50 5.71 10.37
CA ASP A 160 36.75 5.82 9.64
C ASP A 160 37.80 6.65 10.40
N THR A 161 37.37 7.56 11.28
CA THR A 161 38.22 8.15 12.31
C THR A 161 38.54 7.10 13.37
N LYS A 162 39.53 6.25 13.06
CA LYS A 162 40.20 5.44 14.08
C LYS A 162 40.62 6.36 15.24
N PRO A 163 40.43 5.95 16.51
CA PRO A 163 40.91 6.73 17.64
C PRO A 163 42.40 7.01 17.43
N GLN A 164 42.81 8.28 17.51
CA GLN A 164 44.21 8.66 17.38
C GLN A 164 45.01 7.98 18.48
N VAL A 165 45.56 6.81 18.17
CA VAL A 165 46.56 6.16 19.01
C VAL A 165 47.79 7.04 18.89
N GLN A 166 48.06 7.83 19.95
CA GLN A 166 49.35 8.47 20.12
C GLN A 166 50.41 7.35 20.18
N VAL A 167 51.00 7.00 19.05
CA VAL A 167 52.24 6.24 19.03
C VAL A 167 53.30 7.21 19.54
N LYS A 168 53.49 7.24 20.85
CA LYS A 168 54.73 7.77 21.42
C LYS A 168 55.84 6.90 20.86
N GLU A 169 56.70 7.48 20.03
CA GLU A 169 58.02 6.91 19.74
C GLU A 169 58.72 6.72 21.09
N VAL A 170 58.69 5.48 21.59
CA VAL A 170 59.64 5.04 22.60
C VAL A 170 60.95 4.89 21.83
N VAL A 171 61.77 5.93 21.88
CA VAL A 171 63.18 5.82 21.51
C VAL A 171 63.75 4.71 22.38
N GLN A 172 64.00 3.56 21.76
CA GLN A 172 64.60 2.41 22.38
C GLN A 172 66.09 2.69 22.54
N GLU A 173 66.45 3.61 23.43
CA GLU A 173 67.78 3.58 24.04
C GLU A 173 67.85 2.30 24.85
N VAL A 174 68.73 1.41 24.39
CA VAL A 174 69.01 0.11 25.00
C VAL A 174 69.66 0.33 26.38
N LEU A 175 68.84 0.67 27.37
CA LEU A 175 69.08 0.25 28.73
C LEU A 175 68.48 -1.15 28.82
N GLN A 176 69.36 -2.15 28.83
CA GLN A 176 69.01 -3.54 29.11
C GLN A 176 68.39 -3.62 30.51
N TYR A 177 67.09 -3.34 30.62
CA TYR A 177 66.29 -3.88 31.70
C TYR A 177 66.31 -5.39 31.48
N ARG A 178 67.09 -6.09 32.31
CA ARG A 178 66.89 -7.52 32.53
C ARG A 178 65.50 -7.65 33.13
N GLU A 179 64.49 -7.76 32.28
CA GLU A 179 63.21 -8.34 32.67
C GLU A 179 63.54 -9.69 33.30
N ASP A 180 63.21 -9.84 34.59
CA ASP A 180 63.53 -11.03 35.35
C ASP A 180 63.11 -12.28 34.55
N PRO A 181 63.99 -13.28 34.37
CA PRO A 181 63.68 -14.45 33.54
C PRO A 181 62.42 -15.18 34.02
N LYS A 182 62.08 -15.02 35.31
CA LYS A 182 60.88 -15.57 35.92
C LYS A 182 59.60 -14.89 35.44
N THR A 183 59.56 -13.57 35.30
CA THR A 183 58.35 -12.86 34.83
C THR A 183 58.11 -13.08 33.33
N LYS A 184 59.18 -13.25 32.54
CA LYS A 184 59.07 -13.71 31.15
C LYS A 184 58.51 -15.11 31.05
N GLN A 185 59.05 -16.05 31.83
CA GLN A 185 58.56 -17.43 31.88
C GLN A 185 57.11 -17.49 32.36
N GLU A 186 56.71 -16.65 33.32
CA GLU A 186 55.32 -16.54 33.77
C GLU A 186 54.41 -15.99 32.67
N VAL A 187 54.79 -14.91 31.98
CA VAL A 187 54.00 -14.37 30.87
C VAL A 187 53.92 -15.34 29.69
N GLU A 188 55.00 -16.06 29.38
CA GLU A 188 55.01 -17.12 28.37
C GLU A 188 54.13 -18.29 28.80
N SER A 189 54.15 -18.67 30.08
CA SER A 189 53.27 -19.72 30.62
C SER A 189 51.80 -19.32 30.60
N LEU A 190 51.46 -18.05 30.92
CA LEU A 190 50.10 -17.54 30.86
C LEU A 190 49.61 -17.40 29.41
N LYS A 191 50.49 -17.00 28.48
CA LYS A 191 50.18 -17.01 27.04
C LYS A 191 49.98 -18.43 26.51
N ALA A 192 50.80 -19.38 26.95
CA ALA A 192 50.63 -20.79 26.62
C ALA A 192 49.30 -21.32 27.15
N GLN A 193 48.99 -21.08 28.43
CA GLN A 193 47.71 -21.46 29.05
C GLN A 193 46.51 -20.81 28.36
N LEU A 194 46.58 -19.52 28.00
CA LEU A 194 45.51 -18.85 27.24
C LEU A 194 45.33 -19.48 25.86
N SER A 195 46.42 -19.81 25.17
CA SER A 195 46.36 -20.47 23.86
C SER A 195 45.83 -21.89 23.96
N GLU A 196 46.12 -22.62 25.05
CA GLU A 196 45.59 -23.94 25.33
C GLU A 196 44.10 -23.88 25.67
N GLU A 197 43.65 -22.91 26.48
CA GLU A 197 42.22 -22.70 26.77
C GLU A 197 41.43 -22.29 25.51
N GLN A 198 42.02 -21.47 24.63
CA GLN A 198 41.43 -21.17 23.32
C GLN A 198 41.33 -22.41 22.43
N LYS A 199 42.36 -23.27 22.40
CA LYS A 199 42.33 -24.55 21.68
C LYS A 199 41.28 -25.50 22.26
N LYS A 200 41.20 -25.64 23.59
CA LYS A 200 40.17 -26.45 24.27
C LYS A 200 38.77 -25.95 23.96
N ARG A 201 38.54 -24.63 23.94
CA ARG A 201 37.24 -24.07 23.53
C ARG A 201 36.88 -24.44 22.10
N LEU A 202 37.84 -24.35 21.18
CA LEU A 202 37.62 -24.76 19.78
C LEU A 202 37.40 -26.28 19.64
N GLU A 203 38.08 -27.10 20.44
CA GLU A 203 37.88 -28.55 20.49
C GLU A 203 36.50 -28.90 21.05
N LEU A 204 36.09 -28.29 22.17
CA LEU A 204 34.74 -28.44 22.73
C LEU A 204 33.65 -27.98 21.78
N GLU A 205 33.88 -26.89 21.04
CA GLU A 205 32.93 -26.42 20.02
C GLU A 205 32.84 -27.41 18.85
N LYS A 206 33.96 -27.96 18.38
CA LYS A 206 33.97 -29.03 17.36
C LYS A 206 33.27 -30.30 17.86
N GLU A 207 33.49 -30.68 19.12
CA GLU A 207 32.80 -31.82 19.74
C GLU A 207 31.30 -31.56 19.83
N ARG A 208 30.88 -30.36 20.26
CA ARG A 208 29.48 -29.94 20.29
C ARG A 208 28.84 -30.04 18.92
N MET A 209 29.51 -29.52 17.88
CA MET A 209 29.04 -29.62 16.49
C MET A 209 28.92 -31.08 16.04
N SER A 210 29.91 -31.93 16.37
CA SER A 210 29.85 -33.35 16.04
C SER A 210 28.72 -34.09 16.79
N GLN A 211 28.42 -33.68 18.02
CA GLN A 211 27.31 -34.22 18.81
C GLN A 211 25.97 -33.74 18.25
N GLU A 212 25.84 -32.47 17.89
CA GLU A 212 24.66 -31.92 17.20
C GLU A 212 24.43 -32.61 15.85
N GLU A 213 25.48 -32.91 15.08
CA GLU A 213 25.37 -33.67 13.84
C GLU A 213 24.93 -35.11 14.08
N LYS A 214 25.49 -35.79 15.11
CA LYS A 214 25.04 -37.13 15.53
C LYS A 214 23.60 -37.11 16.03
N ILE A 215 23.17 -36.06 16.73
CA ILE A 215 21.78 -35.86 17.15
C ILE A 215 20.90 -35.69 15.93
N ARG A 216 21.26 -34.83 14.97
CA ARG A 216 20.51 -34.66 13.72
C ARG A 216 20.45 -35.94 12.88
N GLN A 217 21.53 -36.72 12.85
CA GLN A 217 21.54 -38.04 12.19
C GLN A 217 20.61 -39.01 12.93
N LYS A 218 20.68 -39.09 14.26
CA LYS A 218 19.78 -39.91 15.07
C LYS A 218 18.33 -39.45 15.00
N GLU A 219 18.06 -38.15 14.89
CA GLU A 219 16.71 -37.60 14.68
C GLU A 219 16.18 -37.99 13.30
N ARG A 220 17.04 -37.94 12.27
CA ARG A 220 16.71 -38.46 10.94
C ARG A 220 16.48 -39.97 10.98
N GLU A 221 17.33 -40.74 11.64
CA GLU A 221 17.16 -42.18 11.83
C GLU A 221 15.91 -42.50 12.65
N LEU A 222 15.61 -41.78 13.73
CA LEU A 222 14.38 -41.91 14.50
C LEU A 222 13.16 -41.54 13.66
N SER A 223 13.25 -40.52 12.80
CA SER A 223 12.18 -40.20 11.85
C SER A 223 11.99 -41.27 10.78
N GLN A 224 13.06 -41.99 10.39
CA GLN A 224 13.02 -43.11 9.45
C GLN A 224 12.63 -44.46 10.12
N VAL A 225 12.96 -44.66 11.39
CA VAL A 225 12.70 -45.87 12.19
C VAL A 225 11.31 -45.82 12.85
N LYS A 226 10.64 -44.66 12.86
CA LYS A 226 9.23 -44.52 13.26
C LYS A 226 8.25 -45.30 12.36
N GLU A 227 8.72 -45.93 11.27
CA GLU A 227 7.93 -46.87 10.46
C GLU A 227 8.46 -48.32 10.53
N LYS A 228 9.02 -48.75 11.67
CA LYS A 228 9.18 -50.18 12.00
C LYS A 228 8.64 -50.48 13.39
N VAL A 229 7.47 -51.08 13.38
CA VAL A 229 6.74 -51.66 14.52
C VAL A 229 7.67 -52.46 15.44
N VAL A 230 7.74 -52.04 16.71
CA VAL A 230 8.01 -52.96 17.82
C VAL A 230 6.84 -52.83 18.79
N GLN A 231 6.09 -53.92 18.89
CA GLN A 231 5.07 -54.16 19.88
C GLN A 231 5.75 -54.23 21.27
N GLN A 232 5.57 -53.22 22.12
CA GLN A 232 5.34 -53.36 23.57
C GLN A 232 5.40 -51.99 24.27
N GLU A 233 4.49 -51.84 25.23
CA GLU A 233 4.41 -50.79 26.25
C GLU A 233 3.91 -49.41 25.82
N VAL A 234 2.58 -49.36 25.80
CA VAL A 234 1.69 -48.26 26.17
C VAL A 234 2.36 -47.19 27.04
N VAL A 235 2.79 -46.09 26.40
CA VAL A 235 2.45 -44.74 26.86
C VAL A 235 1.93 -44.02 25.63
N LYS A 236 0.60 -43.90 25.56
CA LYS A 236 -0.06 -43.03 24.59
C LYS A 236 0.48 -41.62 24.81
N LEU A 237 1.29 -41.12 23.88
CA LEU A 237 1.27 -39.70 23.60
C LEU A 237 -0.05 -39.46 22.85
N GLU A 238 -1.10 -39.17 23.61
CA GLU A 238 -2.27 -38.49 23.07
C GLU A 238 -1.78 -37.12 22.61
N GLU A 239 -1.34 -37.03 21.36
CA GLU A 239 -1.24 -35.75 20.67
C GLU A 239 -2.65 -35.17 20.65
N ASP A 240 -2.86 -34.07 21.37
CA ASP A 240 -4.18 -33.48 21.60
C ASP A 240 -4.96 -33.40 20.27
N PRO A 241 -6.14 -34.03 20.17
CA PRO A 241 -6.92 -34.06 18.93
C PRO A 241 -7.34 -32.65 18.48
N THR A 242 -7.39 -31.69 19.42
CA THR A 242 -7.62 -30.27 19.17
C THR A 242 -6.48 -29.64 18.38
N LEU A 243 -5.22 -29.91 18.75
CA LEU A 243 -4.05 -29.36 18.07
C LEU A 243 -3.97 -29.85 16.61
N LYS A 244 -4.31 -31.14 16.38
CA LYS A 244 -4.41 -31.68 15.01
C LYS A 244 -5.54 -31.04 14.21
N ALA A 245 -6.69 -30.78 14.84
CA ALA A 245 -7.80 -30.09 14.19
C ALA A 245 -7.42 -28.64 13.83
N GLU A 246 -6.69 -27.95 14.71
CA GLU A 246 -6.17 -26.60 14.49
C GLU A 246 -5.17 -26.57 13.34
N VAL A 247 -4.15 -27.42 13.35
CA VAL A 247 -3.17 -27.52 12.26
C VAL A 247 -3.86 -27.79 10.92
N ASN A 248 -4.80 -28.73 10.88
CA ASN A 248 -5.58 -29.02 9.67
C ASN A 248 -6.45 -27.83 9.24
N SER A 249 -6.99 -27.05 10.19
CA SER A 249 -7.76 -25.84 9.89
C SER A 249 -6.88 -24.74 9.30
N TYR A 250 -5.67 -24.55 9.84
CA TYR A 250 -4.69 -23.60 9.32
C TYR A 250 -4.17 -24.03 7.95
N SER A 251 -3.86 -25.31 7.74
CA SER A 251 -3.48 -25.82 6.41
C SER A 251 -4.56 -25.57 5.37
N ARG A 252 -5.84 -25.81 5.70
CA ARG A 252 -6.95 -25.50 4.80
C ARG A 252 -7.13 -23.99 4.57
N SER A 253 -6.92 -23.17 5.59
CA SER A 253 -6.95 -21.71 5.44
C SER A 253 -5.86 -21.22 4.50
N ILE A 254 -4.63 -21.71 4.67
CA ILE A 254 -3.48 -21.40 3.82
C ILE A 254 -3.75 -21.86 2.37
N GLU A 255 -4.26 -23.06 2.16
CA GLU A 255 -4.63 -23.54 0.82
C GLU A 255 -5.71 -22.68 0.17
N ASN A 256 -6.69 -22.19 0.93
CA ASN A 256 -7.72 -21.30 0.43
C ASN A 256 -7.17 -19.92 0.09
N GLU A 257 -6.27 -19.37 0.92
CA GLU A 257 -5.58 -18.10 0.65
C GLU A 257 -4.71 -18.21 -0.60
N LEU A 258 -3.97 -19.31 -0.78
CA LEU A 258 -3.19 -19.55 -2.00
C LEU A 258 -4.08 -19.59 -3.24
N LYS A 259 -5.23 -20.27 -3.18
CA LYS A 259 -6.21 -20.27 -4.28
C LYS A 259 -6.78 -18.87 -4.54
N GLN A 260 -7.04 -18.08 -3.51
CA GLN A 260 -7.49 -16.70 -3.67
C GLN A 260 -6.42 -15.83 -4.35
N VAL A 261 -5.16 -15.98 -3.95
CA VAL A 261 -4.03 -15.30 -4.60
C VAL A 261 -3.96 -15.66 -6.08
N ASP A 262 -4.08 -16.93 -6.44
CA ASP A 262 -4.09 -17.36 -7.85
C ASP A 262 -5.25 -16.74 -8.63
N THR A 263 -6.47 -16.70 -8.05
CA THR A 263 -7.62 -16.06 -8.69
C THR A 263 -7.42 -14.55 -8.90
N LEU A 264 -6.88 -13.84 -7.91
CA LEU A 264 -6.59 -12.41 -8.00
C LEU A 264 -5.48 -12.13 -9.02
N GLN A 265 -4.48 -13.00 -9.13
CA GLN A 265 -3.44 -12.89 -10.16
C GLN A 265 -4.03 -13.04 -11.57
N ASP A 266 -4.97 -13.96 -11.78
CA ASP A 266 -5.63 -14.12 -13.07
C ASP A 266 -6.57 -12.96 -13.40
N GLU A 267 -7.27 -12.39 -12.41
CA GLU A 267 -8.04 -11.16 -12.56
C GLU A 267 -7.15 -9.96 -12.93
N LEU A 268 -6.00 -9.81 -12.25
CA LEU A 268 -5.02 -8.78 -12.58
C LEU A 268 -4.53 -8.91 -14.02
N ARG A 269 -4.23 -10.13 -14.48
CA ARG A 269 -3.84 -10.38 -15.88
C ARG A 269 -4.96 -10.02 -16.86
N LYS A 270 -6.23 -10.32 -16.54
CA LYS A 270 -7.39 -9.92 -17.36
C LYS A 270 -7.54 -8.41 -17.42
N LEU A 271 -7.43 -7.72 -16.29
CA LEU A 271 -7.50 -6.26 -16.22
C LEU A 271 -6.36 -5.59 -16.98
N GLN A 272 -5.13 -6.12 -16.89
CA GLN A 272 -4.00 -5.64 -17.67
C GLN A 272 -4.24 -5.77 -19.19
N ARG A 273 -4.80 -6.90 -19.65
CA ARG A 273 -5.18 -7.07 -21.06
C ARG A 273 -6.26 -6.07 -21.47
N ARG A 274 -7.28 -5.86 -20.64
CA ARG A 274 -8.35 -4.90 -20.91
C ARG A 274 -7.83 -3.46 -20.97
N LYS A 275 -6.92 -3.11 -20.06
CA LYS A 275 -6.24 -1.81 -20.07
C LYS A 275 -5.48 -1.59 -21.38
N ALA A 276 -4.68 -2.56 -21.81
CA ALA A 276 -3.94 -2.47 -23.07
C ALA A 276 -4.86 -2.34 -24.30
N GLU A 277 -6.01 -3.01 -24.29
CA GLU A 277 -7.01 -2.89 -25.35
C GLU A 277 -7.64 -1.48 -25.38
N LEU A 278 -7.97 -0.92 -24.22
CA LEU A 278 -8.50 0.45 -24.10
C LEU A 278 -7.47 1.50 -24.49
N GLU A 279 -6.20 1.34 -24.11
CA GLU A 279 -5.10 2.20 -24.55
C GLU A 279 -4.98 2.19 -26.08
N ARG A 280 -5.09 1.02 -26.72
CA ARG A 280 -5.08 0.93 -28.20
C ARG A 280 -6.27 1.64 -28.84
N GLN A 281 -7.48 1.52 -28.26
CA GLN A 281 -8.67 2.23 -28.73
C GLN A 281 -8.54 3.75 -28.59
N LEU A 282 -7.94 4.22 -27.49
CA LEU A 282 -7.65 5.64 -27.30
C LEU A 282 -6.66 6.16 -28.35
N GLU A 283 -5.58 5.42 -28.63
CA GLU A 283 -4.65 5.78 -29.71
C GLU A 283 -5.34 5.83 -31.08
N GLU A 284 -6.22 4.88 -31.38
CA GLU A 284 -7.01 4.87 -32.63
C GLU A 284 -7.91 6.12 -32.73
N LEU A 285 -8.59 6.50 -31.64
CA LEU A 285 -9.42 7.71 -31.59
C LEU A 285 -8.59 8.99 -31.70
N GLU A 286 -7.40 9.04 -31.11
CA GLU A 286 -6.48 10.17 -31.24
C GLU A 286 -6.00 10.33 -32.68
N ARG A 287 -5.64 9.23 -33.36
CA ARG A 287 -5.29 9.23 -34.78
C ARG A 287 -6.46 9.72 -35.64
N GLU A 288 -7.69 9.29 -35.34
CA GLU A 288 -8.88 9.76 -36.07
C GLU A 288 -9.13 11.26 -35.83
N ARG A 289 -8.99 11.74 -34.59
CA ARG A 289 -9.10 13.18 -34.27
C ARG A 289 -8.05 14.01 -35.01
N GLN A 290 -6.82 13.52 -35.12
CA GLN A 290 -5.76 14.17 -35.90
C GLN A 290 -6.12 14.22 -37.39
N ALA A 291 -6.53 13.09 -37.98
CA ALA A 291 -6.95 13.02 -39.37
C ALA A 291 -8.14 13.96 -39.68
N ARG A 292 -9.12 14.07 -38.77
CA ARG A 292 -10.23 15.01 -38.90
C ARG A 292 -9.76 16.47 -38.90
N ARG A 293 -8.84 16.84 -38.01
CA ARG A 293 -8.25 18.20 -37.99
C ARG A 293 -7.51 18.52 -39.29
N GLU A 294 -6.74 17.56 -39.82
CA GLU A 294 -6.04 17.73 -41.10
C GLU A 294 -7.02 17.92 -42.27
N ALA A 295 -8.10 17.14 -42.30
CA ALA A 295 -9.15 17.28 -43.30
C ALA A 295 -9.90 18.62 -43.18
N GLU A 296 -10.18 19.11 -41.97
CA GLU A 296 -10.79 20.43 -41.74
C GLU A 296 -9.89 21.56 -42.26
N LEU A 297 -8.58 21.49 -42.00
CA LEU A 297 -7.62 22.46 -42.54
C LEU A 297 -7.58 22.42 -44.08
N GLU A 298 -7.68 21.24 -44.68
CA GLU A 298 -7.74 21.10 -46.13
C GLU A 298 -9.03 21.68 -46.72
N ILE A 299 -10.18 21.44 -46.08
CA ILE A 299 -11.46 22.04 -46.47
C ILE A 299 -11.37 23.57 -46.41
N GLN A 300 -10.75 24.14 -45.38
CA GLN A 300 -10.54 25.59 -45.29
C GLN A 300 -9.67 26.11 -46.45
N ARG A 301 -8.58 25.41 -46.79
CA ARG A 301 -7.73 25.75 -47.94
C ARG A 301 -8.51 25.71 -49.26
N LEU A 302 -9.28 24.65 -49.49
CA LEU A 302 -10.12 24.52 -50.69
C LEU A 302 -11.21 25.59 -50.78
N ARG A 303 -11.80 25.98 -49.64
CA ARG A 303 -12.82 27.03 -49.58
C ARG A 303 -12.26 28.40 -49.98
N ILE A 304 -11.07 28.74 -49.51
CA ILE A 304 -10.37 29.98 -49.93
C ILE A 304 -10.13 29.93 -51.44
N ARG A 305 -9.66 28.79 -51.96
CA ARG A 305 -9.39 28.63 -53.38
C ARG A 305 -10.65 28.74 -54.26
N LEU A 306 -11.78 28.22 -53.80
CA LEU A 306 -13.06 28.32 -54.50
C LEU A 306 -13.50 29.79 -54.62
N ASN A 307 -13.45 30.55 -53.52
CA ASN A 307 -13.80 31.97 -53.51
C ASN A 307 -12.94 32.80 -54.47
N GLU A 308 -11.64 32.49 -54.58
CA GLU A 308 -10.75 33.16 -55.55
C GLU A 308 -11.17 32.91 -57.01
N LEU A 309 -11.65 31.70 -57.32
CA LEU A 309 -12.10 31.35 -58.66
C LEU A 309 -13.43 32.03 -58.99
N GLU A 310 -14.38 32.06 -58.05
CA GLU A 310 -15.66 32.75 -58.20
C GLU A 310 -15.49 34.25 -58.48
N GLN A 311 -14.56 34.92 -57.78
CA GLN A 311 -14.26 36.33 -58.02
C GLN A 311 -13.72 36.57 -59.44
N ARG A 312 -12.84 35.70 -59.94
CA ARG A 312 -12.32 35.79 -61.32
C ARG A 312 -13.41 35.58 -62.38
N GLU A 313 -14.41 34.75 -62.10
CA GLU A 313 -15.56 34.57 -63.00
C GLU A 313 -16.48 35.79 -63.03
N MET A 314 -16.59 36.55 -61.93
CA MET A 314 -17.37 37.79 -61.90
C MET A 314 -16.69 38.91 -62.69
N ASP A 315 -15.37 39.07 -62.53
CA ASP A 315 -14.59 40.12 -63.20
C ASP A 315 -14.58 39.99 -64.74
N THR A 316 -14.75 38.77 -65.26
CA THR A 316 -14.73 38.51 -66.70
C THR A 316 -16.07 38.78 -67.40
N LYS A 317 -17.18 38.88 -66.66
CA LYS A 317 -18.52 39.09 -67.24
C LYS A 317 -18.89 40.57 -67.46
N GLU A 318 -18.18 41.52 -66.86
CA GLU A 318 -18.58 42.95 -66.86
C GLU A 318 -18.03 43.82 -68.02
N LYS A 319 -17.34 43.28 -69.03
CA LYS A 319 -16.63 44.10 -70.03
C LYS A 319 -16.98 43.86 -71.50
N VAL A 320 -18.25 43.89 -71.93
CA VAL A 320 -18.58 44.14 -73.34
C VAL A 320 -19.99 44.75 -73.48
N THR A 321 -20.10 46.07 -73.66
CA THR A 321 -21.06 46.69 -74.60
C THR A 321 -20.94 48.23 -74.58
N LEU A 322 -20.28 48.84 -75.57
CA LEU A 322 -20.60 50.21 -76.00
C LEU A 322 -20.46 50.31 -77.52
N LYS A 323 -21.59 50.53 -78.19
CA LYS A 323 -21.76 50.64 -79.65
C LYS A 323 -21.62 52.12 -80.07
N GLN A 324 -20.80 52.38 -81.07
CA GLN A 324 -20.65 53.68 -81.74
C GLN A 324 -21.83 53.89 -82.72
N LYS A 325 -22.59 54.97 -82.55
CA LYS A 325 -23.74 55.33 -83.39
C LYS A 325 -23.34 56.45 -84.36
N VAL A 326 -23.15 56.09 -85.63
CA VAL A 326 -22.98 57.02 -86.75
C VAL A 326 -24.37 57.49 -87.20
N VAL A 327 -24.57 58.80 -87.31
CA VAL A 327 -25.83 59.40 -87.78
C VAL A 327 -25.76 59.55 -89.30
N LEU A 328 -26.47 58.68 -90.02
CA LEU A 328 -26.84 58.88 -91.42
C LEU A 328 -28.14 59.71 -91.47
N GLN A 329 -28.22 60.70 -92.38
CA GLN A 329 -29.47 61.38 -92.68
C GLN A 329 -30.49 60.36 -93.22
N GLN A 330 -31.65 60.29 -92.56
CA GLN A 330 -32.66 59.27 -92.83
C GLN A 330 -33.58 59.68 -93.98
N ASP A 331 -33.89 58.70 -94.81
CA ASP A 331 -34.84 58.77 -95.93
C ASP A 331 -36.27 59.04 -95.41
N PRO A 332 -37.08 59.92 -96.03
CA PRO A 332 -38.48 60.17 -95.63
C PRO A 332 -39.36 58.91 -95.55
N GLN A 333 -39.01 57.85 -96.28
CA GLN A 333 -39.69 56.54 -96.15
C GLN A 333 -39.26 55.80 -94.88
N GLN A 334 -37.97 55.86 -94.51
CA GLN A 334 -37.47 55.32 -93.24
C GLN A 334 -38.08 56.02 -92.03
N GLU A 335 -38.37 57.32 -92.12
CA GLU A 335 -38.97 58.05 -90.99
C GLU A 335 -40.42 57.59 -90.72
N LYS A 336 -41.19 57.25 -91.76
CA LYS A 336 -42.53 56.68 -91.61
C LYS A 336 -42.49 55.28 -91.00
N GLU A 337 -41.59 54.43 -91.47
CA GLU A 337 -41.37 53.10 -90.88
C GLU A 337 -40.86 53.21 -89.44
N HIS A 338 -39.96 54.16 -89.17
CA HIS A 338 -39.45 54.43 -87.83
C HIS A 338 -40.54 54.92 -86.88
N ASN A 339 -41.47 55.76 -87.35
CA ASN A 339 -42.59 56.23 -86.55
C ASN A 339 -43.63 55.12 -86.31
N LEU A 340 -43.88 54.24 -87.28
CA LEU A 340 -44.72 53.06 -87.08
C LEU A 340 -44.08 52.06 -86.10
N LEU A 341 -42.78 51.80 -86.23
CA LEU A 341 -42.01 50.97 -85.30
C LEU A 341 -41.94 51.60 -83.91
N LYS A 342 -41.84 52.93 -83.80
CA LYS A 342 -41.94 53.65 -82.52
C LYS A 342 -43.28 53.40 -81.85
N LEU A 343 -44.38 53.51 -82.61
CA LEU A 343 -45.71 53.26 -82.08
C LEU A 343 -45.86 51.80 -81.59
N GLN A 344 -45.39 50.83 -82.38
CA GLN A 344 -45.37 49.43 -81.96
C GLN A 344 -44.51 49.20 -80.71
N VAL A 345 -43.36 49.87 -80.61
CA VAL A 345 -42.50 49.81 -79.41
C VAL A 345 -43.19 50.46 -78.20
N GLU A 346 -43.98 51.52 -78.39
CA GLU A 346 -44.76 52.16 -77.33
C GLU A 346 -45.90 51.25 -76.84
N GLU A 347 -46.59 50.56 -77.75
CA GLU A 347 -47.60 49.54 -77.43
C GLU A 347 -46.99 48.37 -76.65
N GLU A 348 -45.88 47.81 -77.11
CA GLU A 348 -45.14 46.74 -76.42
C GLU A 348 -44.61 47.19 -75.05
N ARG A 349 -44.19 48.46 -74.92
CA ARG A 349 -43.81 49.05 -73.62
C ARG A 349 -44.99 49.12 -72.67
N HIS A 350 -46.17 49.49 -73.17
CA HIS A 350 -47.37 49.53 -72.35
C HIS A 350 -47.79 48.12 -71.91
N GLN A 351 -47.78 47.14 -72.81
CA GLN A 351 -48.05 45.74 -72.47
C GLN A 351 -47.05 45.19 -71.44
N ARG A 352 -45.76 45.47 -71.63
CA ARG A 352 -44.72 45.11 -70.65
C ARG A 352 -44.98 45.74 -69.29
N GLN A 353 -45.38 47.01 -69.25
CA GLN A 353 -45.70 47.69 -67.99
C GLN A 353 -46.89 47.06 -67.27
N MET A 354 -47.91 46.61 -68.01
CA MET A 354 -49.05 45.89 -67.43
C MET A 354 -48.61 44.54 -66.84
N LEU A 355 -47.77 43.79 -67.56
CA LEU A 355 -47.21 42.53 -67.07
C LEU A 355 -46.28 42.73 -65.85
N GLU A 356 -45.47 43.79 -65.84
CA GLU A 356 -44.62 44.14 -64.69
C GLU A 356 -45.48 44.49 -63.46
N ASN A 357 -46.59 45.21 -63.65
CA ASN A 357 -47.55 45.50 -62.57
C ASN A 357 -48.21 44.21 -62.04
N GLU A 358 -48.62 43.30 -62.92
CA GLU A 358 -49.17 41.99 -62.52
C GLU A 358 -48.14 41.15 -61.76
N LEU A 359 -46.89 41.15 -62.21
CA LEU A 359 -45.79 40.44 -61.57
C LEU A 359 -45.48 41.01 -60.18
N ASP A 360 -45.54 42.34 -60.01
CA ASP A 360 -45.39 42.99 -58.72
C ASP A 360 -46.54 42.69 -57.75
N VAL A 361 -47.79 42.58 -58.25
CA VAL A 361 -48.92 42.12 -57.44
C VAL A 361 -48.71 40.67 -56.98
N LEU A 362 -48.24 39.79 -57.87
CA LEU A 362 -47.93 38.40 -57.55
C LEU A 362 -46.76 38.29 -56.56
N ARG A 363 -45.70 39.11 -56.69
CA ARG A 363 -44.59 39.19 -55.73
C ARG A 363 -45.06 39.65 -54.36
N LYS A 364 -45.89 40.69 -54.27
CA LYS A 364 -46.48 41.14 -53.00
C LYS A 364 -47.32 40.03 -52.37
N ARG A 365 -48.03 39.25 -53.19
CA ARG A 365 -48.82 38.10 -52.72
C ARG A 365 -47.93 36.96 -52.23
N LEU A 366 -46.83 36.67 -52.92
CA LEU A 366 -45.81 35.71 -52.48
C LEU A 366 -45.23 36.12 -51.12
N ILE A 367 -44.78 37.37 -50.98
CA ILE A 367 -44.24 37.91 -49.72
C ILE A 367 -45.30 37.84 -48.60
N SER A 368 -46.58 38.09 -48.91
CA SER A 368 -47.64 37.96 -47.91
C SER A 368 -47.87 36.51 -47.48
N LEU A 369 -47.73 35.55 -48.40
CA LEU A 369 -47.86 34.12 -48.13
C LEU A 369 -46.64 33.58 -47.35
N GLU A 370 -45.43 33.98 -47.73
CA GLU A 370 -44.19 33.65 -47.00
C GLU A 370 -44.21 34.21 -45.57
N LYS A 371 -44.75 35.43 -45.36
CA LYS A 371 -44.92 35.99 -44.02
C LYS A 371 -45.98 35.27 -43.18
N THR A 372 -46.92 34.57 -43.82
CA THR A 372 -47.93 33.75 -43.11
C THR A 372 -47.46 32.33 -42.80
N GLU A 373 -46.29 31.92 -43.29
CA GLU A 373 -45.71 30.61 -43.00
C GLU A 373 -44.47 30.72 -42.09
N VAL A 374 -44.62 30.16 -40.88
CA VAL A 374 -43.57 29.75 -39.92
C VAL A 374 -42.83 30.86 -39.16
N LYS A 375 -43.26 31.08 -37.90
CA LYS A 375 -42.38 31.62 -36.84
C LYS A 375 -41.81 30.44 -36.05
N GLU A 376 -40.58 30.01 -36.36
CA GLU A 376 -39.87 29.01 -35.55
C GLU A 376 -39.45 29.64 -34.21
N LYS A 377 -39.97 29.12 -33.09
CA LYS A 377 -39.43 29.40 -31.76
C LYS A 377 -38.49 28.25 -31.39
N VAL A 378 -37.19 28.49 -31.49
CA VAL A 378 -36.16 27.58 -30.97
C VAL A 378 -35.92 27.92 -29.49
N VAL A 379 -36.33 27.03 -28.60
CA VAL A 379 -36.08 27.15 -27.16
C VAL A 379 -34.87 26.28 -26.83
N PHE A 380 -33.75 26.90 -26.42
CA PHE A 380 -32.61 26.20 -25.85
C PHE A 380 -32.83 26.03 -24.35
N THR A 381 -32.92 24.79 -23.89
CA THR A 381 -32.88 24.45 -22.47
C THR A 381 -31.57 23.74 -22.19
N GLU A 382 -30.61 24.43 -21.55
CA GLU A 382 -29.37 23.82 -21.07
C GLU A 382 -29.65 23.13 -19.74
N LYS A 383 -29.66 21.79 -19.74
CA LYS A 383 -29.68 20.97 -18.51
C LYS A 383 -28.25 20.54 -18.26
N VAL A 384 -27.63 21.08 -17.21
CA VAL A 384 -26.31 20.65 -16.73
C VAL A 384 -26.54 19.41 -15.86
N GLU A 385 -26.37 18.22 -16.45
CA GLU A 385 -26.29 16.99 -15.67
C GLU A 385 -24.85 16.85 -15.17
N VAL A 386 -24.71 16.84 -13.85
CA VAL A 386 -23.44 16.65 -13.18
C VAL A 386 -23.25 15.15 -12.98
N GLU A 387 -22.49 14.53 -13.88
CA GLU A 387 -22.11 13.13 -13.73
C GLU A 387 -20.99 13.01 -12.70
N ARG A 388 -21.26 12.23 -11.65
CA ARG A 388 -20.24 11.67 -10.78
C ARG A 388 -19.56 10.55 -11.53
N ASP A 389 -18.42 10.85 -12.13
CA ASP A 389 -17.59 9.86 -12.80
C ASP A 389 -17.17 8.80 -11.78
N ALA A 390 -17.76 7.59 -11.87
CA ALA A 390 -17.47 6.49 -10.96
C ALA A 390 -15.97 6.16 -10.88
N GLU A 391 -15.23 6.37 -11.97
CA GLU A 391 -13.77 6.20 -12.01
C GLU A 391 -13.03 7.17 -11.09
N THR A 392 -13.49 8.43 -11.01
CA THR A 392 -12.89 9.45 -10.13
C THR A 392 -13.21 9.18 -8.66
N GLU A 393 -14.41 8.71 -8.36
CA GLU A 393 -14.78 8.27 -7.01
C GLU A 393 -13.97 7.03 -6.58
N HIS A 394 -13.80 6.06 -7.48
CA HIS A 394 -12.95 4.90 -7.23
C HIS A 394 -11.48 5.29 -7.04
N GLU A 395 -10.97 6.26 -7.79
CA GLU A 395 -9.61 6.76 -7.60
C GLU A 395 -9.46 7.48 -6.25
N ILE A 396 -10.42 8.32 -5.86
CA ILE A 396 -10.44 8.94 -4.53
C ILE A 396 -10.48 7.89 -3.42
N GLN A 397 -11.29 6.84 -3.56
CA GLN A 397 -11.34 5.74 -2.60
C GLN A 397 -10.01 4.98 -2.52
N ARG A 398 -9.38 4.68 -3.66
CA ARG A 398 -8.05 4.04 -3.71
C ARG A 398 -6.99 4.91 -3.01
N LEU A 399 -6.97 6.21 -3.30
CA LEU A 399 -6.03 7.15 -2.69
C LEU A 399 -6.26 7.28 -1.18
N LYS A 400 -7.52 7.32 -0.73
CA LYS A 400 -7.87 7.34 0.71
C LYS A 400 -7.38 6.06 1.41
N LEU A 401 -7.61 4.87 0.83
CA LEU A 401 -7.14 3.61 1.40
C LEU A 401 -5.62 3.53 1.46
N SER A 402 -4.93 3.88 0.37
CA SER A 402 -3.46 3.94 0.33
C SER A 402 -2.90 4.88 1.39
N LEU A 403 -3.53 6.05 1.55
CA LEU A 403 -3.13 7.02 2.56
C LEU A 403 -3.34 6.53 3.99
N GLU A 404 -4.45 5.84 4.26
CA GLU A 404 -4.71 5.21 5.56
C GLU A 404 -3.70 4.10 5.88
N GLU A 405 -3.36 3.27 4.90
CA GLU A 405 -2.34 2.23 5.05
C GLU A 405 -0.97 2.81 5.37
N GLU A 406 -0.53 3.83 4.62
CA GLU A 406 0.71 4.55 4.91
C GLU A 406 0.68 5.21 6.29
N SER A 407 -0.47 5.76 6.70
CA SER A 407 -0.64 6.32 8.04
C SER A 407 -0.60 5.25 9.16
N ARG A 408 -1.03 4.01 8.88
CA ARG A 408 -0.88 2.87 9.80
C ARG A 408 0.58 2.41 9.86
N ARG A 409 1.26 2.29 8.71
CA ARG A 409 2.69 1.94 8.63
C ARG A 409 3.55 2.96 9.37
N LYS A 410 3.30 4.26 9.16
CA LYS A 410 3.96 5.34 9.89
C LYS A 410 3.80 5.19 11.40
N ARG A 411 2.58 4.95 11.90
CA ARG A 411 2.34 4.73 13.33
C ARG A 411 3.09 3.51 13.88
N GLY A 412 3.22 2.44 13.09
CA GLY A 412 4.04 1.28 13.46
C GLY A 412 5.51 1.64 13.59
N LEU A 413 6.07 2.34 12.59
CA LEU A 413 7.46 2.81 12.62
C LEU A 413 7.72 3.80 13.77
N ASP A 414 6.80 4.72 14.04
CA ASP A 414 6.91 5.66 15.16
C ASP A 414 6.96 4.89 16.51
N ALA A 415 6.14 3.84 16.68
CA ALA A 415 6.17 2.99 17.87
C ALA A 415 7.49 2.20 18.00
N ASP A 416 8.02 1.67 16.89
CA ASP A 416 9.32 0.99 16.89
C ASP A 416 10.46 1.95 17.24
N VAL A 417 10.41 3.19 16.72
CA VAL A 417 11.37 4.25 17.06
C VAL A 417 11.31 4.58 18.55
N ASP A 418 10.12 4.70 19.13
CA ASP A 418 9.97 4.96 20.57
C ASP A 418 10.46 3.77 21.41
N GLN A 419 10.22 2.53 20.97
CA GLN A 419 10.77 1.35 21.62
C GLN A 419 12.30 1.32 21.58
N LEU A 420 12.90 1.65 20.43
CA LEU A 420 14.35 1.71 20.28
C LEU A 420 14.97 2.82 21.13
N LYS A 421 14.34 3.99 21.20
CA LYS A 421 14.76 5.09 22.09
C LYS A 421 14.73 4.67 23.56
N ALA A 422 13.67 3.99 24.00
CA ALA A 422 13.58 3.47 25.36
C ALA A 422 14.71 2.47 25.68
N ARG A 423 14.97 1.52 24.78
CA ARG A 423 16.09 0.56 24.92
C ARG A 423 17.45 1.26 24.95
N LEU A 424 17.63 2.30 24.14
CA LEU A 424 18.86 3.08 24.12
C LEU A 424 19.06 3.83 25.44
N SER A 425 18.00 4.44 25.99
CA SER A 425 18.08 5.07 27.32
C SER A 425 18.35 4.07 28.46
N ASP A 426 17.79 2.87 28.40
CA ASP A 426 18.08 1.80 29.38
C ASP A 426 19.55 1.35 29.28
N MET A 427 20.06 1.24 28.05
CA MET A 427 21.45 0.89 27.80
C MET A 427 22.40 2.00 28.26
N ASP A 428 22.09 3.26 28.03
CA ASP A 428 22.87 4.41 28.52
C ASP A 428 22.89 4.46 30.05
N PHE A 429 21.76 4.17 30.70
CA PHE A 429 21.68 4.06 32.15
C PHE A 429 22.55 2.91 32.68
N SER A 430 22.47 1.72 32.06
CA SER A 430 23.30 0.58 32.46
C SER A 430 24.80 0.83 32.23
N ASN A 431 25.17 1.47 31.12
CA ASN A 431 26.54 1.92 30.86
C ASN A 431 27.01 2.93 31.92
N SER A 432 26.17 3.89 32.31
CA SER A 432 26.50 4.83 33.39
C SER A 432 26.74 4.11 34.72
N LYS A 433 25.92 3.10 35.04
CA LYS A 433 26.10 2.28 36.25
C LYS A 433 27.40 1.48 36.20
N ILE A 434 27.68 0.79 35.09
CA ILE A 434 28.92 0.01 34.91
C ILE A 434 30.15 0.93 34.96
N ASN A 435 30.08 2.13 34.37
CA ASN A 435 31.18 3.09 34.44
C ASN A 435 31.47 3.53 35.88
N LYS A 436 30.44 3.75 36.71
CA LYS A 436 30.64 4.03 38.15
C LYS A 436 31.26 2.85 38.90
N GLU A 437 30.83 1.63 38.60
CA GLU A 437 31.44 0.42 39.18
C GLU A 437 32.91 0.28 38.76
N LEU A 438 33.24 0.59 37.49
CA LEU A 438 34.62 0.62 37.01
C LEU A 438 35.46 1.72 37.67
N GLU A 439 34.89 2.89 37.94
CA GLU A 439 35.56 3.95 38.70
C GLU A 439 35.86 3.50 40.14
N HIS A 440 34.90 2.88 40.82
CA HIS A 440 35.13 2.32 42.16
C HIS A 440 36.22 1.25 42.16
N LEU A 441 36.23 0.33 41.19
CA LEU A 441 37.30 -0.66 41.05
C LEU A 441 38.66 -0.02 40.77
N ARG A 442 38.70 1.07 39.99
CA ARG A 442 39.94 1.85 39.77
C ARG A 442 40.45 2.50 41.05
N GLU A 443 39.56 3.03 41.89
CA GLU A 443 39.92 3.58 43.20
C GLU A 443 40.42 2.50 44.16
N GLU A 444 39.75 1.35 44.23
CA GLU A 444 40.18 0.21 45.06
C GLU A 444 41.53 -0.33 44.62
N THR A 445 41.74 -0.52 43.32
CA THR A 445 43.05 -0.94 42.80
C THR A 445 44.14 0.08 43.09
N HIS A 446 43.84 1.38 43.04
CA HIS A 446 44.78 2.42 43.45
C HIS A 446 45.12 2.37 44.95
N LYS A 447 44.12 2.16 45.82
CA LYS A 447 44.33 1.98 47.27
C LYS A 447 45.21 0.76 47.57
N LEU A 448 44.88 -0.39 46.97
CA LEU A 448 45.69 -1.61 47.12
C LEU A 448 47.11 -1.43 46.60
N GLN A 449 47.32 -0.65 45.52
CA GLN A 449 48.65 -0.30 45.03
C GLN A 449 49.43 0.52 46.05
N GLN A 450 48.79 1.48 46.73
CA GLN A 450 49.41 2.28 47.79
C GLN A 450 49.76 1.43 49.01
N GLU A 451 48.86 0.56 49.47
CA GLU A 451 49.11 -0.38 50.58
C GLU A 451 50.24 -1.35 50.26
N LYS A 452 50.28 -1.86 49.03
CA LYS A 452 51.40 -2.69 48.56
C LYS A 452 52.73 -1.94 48.66
N GLN A 453 52.76 -0.66 48.28
CA GLN A 453 53.97 0.16 48.40
C GLN A 453 54.36 0.40 49.86
N SER A 454 53.41 0.70 50.75
CA SER A 454 53.71 0.89 52.18
C SER A 454 54.24 -0.39 52.82
N LEU A 455 53.62 -1.54 52.55
CA LEU A 455 54.09 -2.85 53.04
C LEU A 455 55.48 -3.19 52.49
N GLN A 456 55.78 -2.85 51.23
CA GLN A 456 57.12 -3.03 50.67
C GLN A 456 58.17 -2.17 51.40
N MET A 457 57.82 -0.94 51.78
CA MET A 457 58.71 -0.08 52.57
C MET A 457 58.91 -0.63 53.99
N GLU A 458 57.85 -1.16 54.61
CA GLU A 458 57.92 -1.81 55.92
C GLU A 458 58.77 -3.09 55.88
N ILE A 459 58.64 -3.92 54.84
CA ILE A 459 59.52 -5.09 54.63
C ILE A 459 60.98 -4.66 54.54
N ARG A 460 61.29 -3.59 53.78
CA ARG A 460 62.67 -3.07 53.68
C ARG A 460 63.18 -2.55 55.03
N HIS A 461 62.32 -1.88 55.79
CA HIS A 461 62.67 -1.39 57.11
C HIS A 461 62.99 -2.53 58.07
N LEU A 462 62.12 -3.54 58.16
CA LEU A 462 62.33 -4.73 58.98
C LEU A 462 63.57 -5.52 58.54
N GLN A 463 63.83 -5.61 57.24
CA GLN A 463 65.07 -6.21 56.72
C GLN A 463 66.31 -5.46 57.22
N SER A 464 66.30 -4.12 57.16
CA SER A 464 67.37 -3.29 57.71
C SER A 464 67.53 -3.49 59.22
N ASP A 465 66.44 -3.55 59.98
CA ASP A 465 66.48 -3.76 61.44
C ASP A 465 67.04 -5.14 61.80
N ILE A 466 66.66 -6.17 61.04
CA ILE A 466 67.23 -7.52 61.16
C ILE A 466 68.73 -7.48 60.83
N GLU A 467 69.15 -6.82 59.76
CA GLU A 467 70.57 -6.69 59.39
C GLU A 467 71.38 -5.99 60.50
N ILE A 468 70.86 -4.88 61.04
CA ILE A 468 71.48 -4.17 62.17
C ILE A 468 71.58 -5.10 63.39
N SER A 469 70.49 -5.78 63.74
CA SER A 469 70.47 -6.73 64.86
C SER A 469 71.46 -7.89 64.68
N VAL A 470 71.63 -8.37 63.45
CA VAL A 470 72.61 -9.42 63.10
C VAL A 470 74.04 -8.88 63.24
N ILE A 471 74.31 -7.65 62.82
CA ILE A 471 75.62 -6.99 63.01
C ILE A 471 75.90 -6.83 64.50
N GLU A 472 74.97 -6.30 65.28
CA GLU A 472 75.11 -6.14 66.73
C GLU A 472 75.34 -7.48 67.44
N ALA A 473 74.58 -8.52 67.09
CA ALA A 473 74.78 -9.86 67.64
C ALA A 473 76.14 -10.45 67.26
N ARG A 474 76.64 -10.16 66.04
CA ARG A 474 77.97 -10.57 65.59
C ARG A 474 79.07 -9.81 66.36
N ASP A 475 78.90 -8.51 66.59
CA ASP A 475 79.85 -7.69 67.33
C ASP A 475 79.90 -8.11 68.82
N LEU A 476 78.76 -8.38 69.44
CA LEU A 476 78.69 -8.97 70.79
C LEU A 476 79.36 -10.35 70.85
N ARG A 477 79.18 -11.19 69.82
CA ARG A 477 79.86 -12.48 69.71
C ARG A 477 81.37 -12.32 69.58
N ASN A 478 81.84 -11.35 68.81
CA ASN A 478 83.27 -11.07 68.64
C ASN A 478 83.88 -10.54 69.95
N MET A 479 83.19 -9.61 70.64
CA MET A 479 83.62 -9.11 71.95
C MET A 479 83.70 -10.21 73.01
N THR A 480 82.68 -11.07 73.09
CA THR A 480 82.69 -12.20 74.03
C THR A 480 83.75 -13.27 73.72
N GLN A 481 84.22 -13.40 72.47
CA GLN A 481 85.34 -14.29 72.13
C GLN A 481 86.70 -13.69 72.48
N VAL A 482 86.88 -12.38 72.28
CA VAL A 482 88.16 -11.70 72.57
C VAL A 482 88.39 -11.57 74.08
N ASP A 483 87.36 -11.22 74.87
CA ASP A 483 87.49 -11.07 76.32
C ASP A 483 87.63 -12.42 77.05
N ARG A 484 86.91 -13.47 76.62
CA ARG A 484 87.06 -14.81 77.21
C ARG A 484 88.42 -15.43 76.94
N GLY A 485 89.06 -15.13 75.81
CA GLY A 485 90.38 -15.65 75.47
C GLY A 485 91.50 -15.12 76.37
N LEU A 486 91.44 -13.83 76.72
CA LEU A 486 92.43 -13.16 77.57
C LEU A 486 92.24 -13.54 79.06
N ASP A 487 91.00 -13.67 79.53
CA ASP A 487 90.71 -14.08 80.91
C ASP A 487 91.04 -15.57 81.17
N LEU A 488 90.81 -16.45 80.19
CA LEU A 488 91.15 -17.87 80.35
C LEU A 488 92.66 -18.11 80.31
N ASP A 489 93.41 -17.39 79.46
CA ASP A 489 94.87 -17.55 79.38
C ASP A 489 95.58 -16.96 80.62
N SER A 490 95.10 -15.83 81.15
CA SER A 490 95.60 -15.27 82.40
C SER A 490 95.26 -16.14 83.63
N ARG A 491 94.06 -16.72 83.67
CA ARG A 491 93.66 -17.70 84.69
C ARG A 491 94.45 -19.01 84.59
N PHE A 492 94.74 -19.47 83.38
CA PHE A 492 95.58 -20.64 83.16
C PHE A 492 97.02 -20.40 83.64
N LYS A 493 97.59 -19.23 83.35
CA LYS A 493 98.93 -18.83 83.82
C LYS A 493 99.03 -18.70 85.34
N SER A 494 98.00 -18.17 86.00
CA SER A 494 97.96 -18.09 87.48
C SER A 494 97.85 -19.47 88.11
N LEU A 495 96.93 -20.31 87.65
CA LEU A 495 96.82 -21.70 88.10
C LEU A 495 98.12 -22.50 87.89
N ALA A 496 98.81 -22.30 86.76
CA ALA A 496 100.08 -22.97 86.50
C ALA A 496 101.19 -22.55 87.49
N LYS A 497 101.21 -21.28 87.92
CA LYS A 497 102.15 -20.80 88.95
C LYS A 497 101.84 -21.39 90.32
N GLU A 498 100.57 -21.38 90.73
CA GLU A 498 100.14 -21.98 92.00
C GLU A 498 100.51 -23.47 92.07
N LEU A 499 100.37 -24.19 90.95
CA LEU A 499 100.72 -25.61 90.87
C LEU A 499 102.23 -25.83 91.04
N GLU A 500 103.07 -24.94 90.52
CA GLU A 500 104.53 -25.03 90.71
C GLU A 500 104.95 -24.67 92.14
N GLU A 501 104.28 -23.70 92.78
CA GLU A 501 104.49 -23.38 94.19
C GLU A 501 104.12 -24.56 95.10
N LEU A 502 102.99 -25.23 94.84
CA LEU A 502 102.59 -26.43 95.56
C LEU A 502 103.59 -27.58 95.40
N LYS A 503 104.14 -27.78 94.19
CA LYS A 503 105.21 -28.75 93.96
C LYS A 503 106.47 -28.42 94.75
N LYS A 504 106.82 -27.14 94.86
CA LYS A 504 107.97 -26.69 95.67
C LYS A 504 107.75 -26.98 97.16
N ILE A 505 106.57 -26.67 97.68
CA ILE A 505 106.20 -26.97 99.07
C ILE A 505 106.26 -28.48 99.34
N SER A 506 105.78 -29.32 98.40
CA SER A 506 105.89 -30.78 98.53
C SER A 506 107.34 -31.24 98.66
N ARG A 507 108.24 -30.74 97.80
CA ARG A 507 109.68 -31.08 97.86
C ARG A 507 110.31 -30.64 99.18
N ASP A 508 109.96 -29.45 99.68
CA ASP A 508 110.46 -28.95 100.96
C ASP A 508 109.96 -29.82 102.13
N LYS A 509 108.70 -30.29 102.07
CA LYS A 509 108.13 -31.21 103.05
C LYS A 509 108.76 -32.59 103.00
N ASP A 510 109.06 -33.11 101.81
CA ASP A 510 109.78 -34.38 101.66
C ASP A 510 111.20 -34.29 102.27
N ALA A 511 111.89 -33.17 102.08
CA ALA A 511 113.19 -32.92 102.70
C ALA A 511 113.10 -32.81 104.24
N GLU A 512 112.05 -32.18 104.76
CA GLU A 512 111.79 -32.10 106.21
C GLU A 512 111.53 -33.51 106.81
N ILE A 513 110.75 -34.34 106.12
CA ILE A 513 110.51 -35.75 106.50
C ILE A 513 111.84 -36.52 106.52
N GLU A 514 112.69 -36.34 105.51
CA GLU A 514 114.00 -37.02 105.45
C GLU A 514 114.91 -36.60 106.62
N GLN A 515 114.90 -35.32 106.99
CA GLN A 515 115.64 -34.82 108.16
C GLN A 515 115.11 -35.40 109.48
N LEU A 516 113.79 -35.49 109.63
CA LEU A 516 113.17 -36.09 110.81
C LEU A 516 113.50 -37.58 110.94
N ASN A 517 113.49 -38.32 109.82
CA ASN A 517 113.89 -39.73 109.80
C ASN A 517 115.36 -39.90 110.23
N LYS A 518 116.28 -39.06 109.73
CA LYS A 518 117.68 -39.07 110.18
C LYS A 518 117.82 -38.77 111.67
N ARG A 519 117.04 -37.83 112.22
CA ARG A 519 117.03 -37.54 113.66
C ARG A 519 116.53 -38.74 114.47
N LEU A 520 115.47 -39.41 114.02
CA LEU A 520 114.95 -40.61 114.68
C LEU A 520 115.98 -41.75 114.70
N GLU A 521 116.70 -41.97 113.59
CA GLU A 521 117.80 -42.95 113.55
C GLU A 521 118.90 -42.60 114.57
N THR A 522 119.32 -41.34 114.65
CA THR A 522 120.35 -40.94 115.64
C THR A 522 119.86 -41.09 117.08
N MET A 523 118.57 -40.89 117.34
CA MET A 523 117.99 -41.11 118.67
C MET A 523 117.91 -42.60 119.02
N ALA A 524 117.60 -43.46 118.05
CA ALA A 524 117.60 -44.91 118.23
C ALA A 524 118.99 -45.42 118.64
N ILE A 525 120.05 -44.98 117.93
CA ILE A 525 121.43 -45.35 118.25
C ILE A 525 121.84 -44.87 119.66
N LYS A 526 121.46 -43.65 120.05
CA LYS A 526 121.75 -43.13 121.40
C LYS A 526 120.99 -43.85 122.52
N ARG A 527 119.79 -44.37 122.24
CA ARG A 527 119.01 -45.16 123.19
C ARG A 527 119.67 -46.53 123.42
N GLU A 528 120.12 -47.18 122.35
CA GLU A 528 120.81 -48.48 122.40
C GLU A 528 122.13 -48.40 123.20
N GLN A 529 122.89 -47.32 123.06
CA GLN A 529 124.12 -47.11 123.83
C GLN A 529 123.89 -46.94 125.35
N ARG A 530 122.76 -46.34 125.75
CA ARG A 530 122.42 -46.14 127.18
C ARG A 530 121.97 -47.42 127.86
N GLU A 531 121.16 -48.25 127.18
CA GLU A 531 120.72 -49.55 127.72
C GLU A 531 121.90 -50.51 127.92
N ASN A 532 122.90 -50.49 127.05
CA ASN A 532 124.10 -51.32 127.20
C ASN A 532 124.99 -50.94 128.39
N HIS A 533 125.00 -49.68 128.83
CA HIS A 533 125.78 -49.26 130.01
C HIS A 533 125.13 -49.67 131.34
N LEU A 534 123.80 -49.75 131.42
CA LEU A 534 123.10 -50.11 132.66
C LEU A 534 123.26 -51.59 133.07
N ARG A 535 123.47 -52.50 132.10
CA ARG A 535 123.56 -53.95 132.35
C ARG A 535 124.84 -54.41 133.08
N ARG A 536 125.83 -53.54 133.31
CA ARG A 536 127.18 -53.94 133.76
C ARG A 536 127.54 -53.62 135.24
N SER A 537 126.62 -53.15 136.10
CA SER A 537 127.03 -52.59 137.43
C SER A 537 126.25 -53.04 138.69
N ILE A 538 125.55 -54.17 138.70
CA ILE A 538 124.77 -54.58 139.89
C ILE A 538 125.56 -55.57 140.78
N VAL A 539 125.72 -55.24 142.08
CA VAL A 539 126.41 -56.04 143.12
C VAL A 539 125.46 -56.25 144.32
N VAL A 540 125.51 -57.41 144.98
CA VAL A 540 124.60 -57.78 146.10
C VAL A 540 125.39 -57.81 147.42
N ILE A 541 124.81 -57.28 148.50
CA ILE A 541 125.49 -57.12 149.81
C ILE A 541 124.82 -58.01 150.86
N ASP A 542 125.61 -58.78 151.60
CA ASP A 542 125.15 -59.63 152.70
C ASP A 542 124.74 -58.80 153.94
N PRO A 543 123.47 -58.87 154.41
CA PRO A 543 122.95 -58.00 155.47
C PRO A 543 123.55 -58.26 156.86
N ASP A 544 124.10 -59.44 157.14
CA ASP A 544 124.62 -59.77 158.48
C ASP A 544 126.13 -59.52 158.63
N THR A 545 126.88 -59.50 157.52
CA THR A 545 128.34 -59.35 157.51
C THR A 545 128.85 -58.13 156.74
N GLY A 546 127.98 -57.43 156.00
CA GLY A 546 128.30 -56.20 155.28
C GLY A 546 129.27 -56.39 154.11
N ARG A 547 129.46 -57.63 153.63
CA ARG A 547 130.42 -57.97 152.58
C ARG A 547 129.74 -57.95 151.20
N GLU A 548 130.33 -57.25 150.24
CA GLU A 548 129.88 -57.22 148.85
C GLU A 548 130.27 -58.50 148.11
N MET A 549 129.35 -59.04 147.30
CA MET A 549 129.56 -60.27 146.56
C MET A 549 128.75 -60.30 145.25
N SER A 550 129.19 -61.12 144.31
CA SER A 550 128.56 -61.21 142.98
C SER A 550 127.17 -61.85 143.06
N PRO A 551 126.24 -61.56 142.11
CA PRO A 551 124.93 -62.23 142.06
C PRO A 551 125.03 -63.77 142.04
N GLU A 552 126.09 -64.35 141.48
CA GLU A 552 126.33 -65.80 141.53
C GLU A 552 126.68 -66.30 142.94
N GLU A 553 127.50 -65.57 143.69
CA GLU A 553 127.90 -65.94 145.04
C GLU A 553 126.76 -65.70 146.05
N ALA A 554 125.95 -64.66 145.85
CA ALA A 554 124.77 -64.38 146.67
C ALA A 554 123.69 -65.47 146.55
N HIS A 555 123.48 -66.03 145.36
CA HIS A 555 122.58 -67.17 145.17
C HIS A 555 123.09 -68.44 145.87
N LYS A 556 124.42 -68.69 145.81
CA LYS A 556 125.03 -69.86 146.49
C LYS A 556 124.95 -69.78 148.02
N MET A 557 124.97 -68.57 148.59
CA MET A 557 124.79 -68.35 150.03
C MET A 557 123.31 -68.27 150.46
N GLY A 558 122.37 -68.45 149.53
CA GLY A 558 120.93 -68.41 149.82
C GLY A 558 120.36 -67.01 150.10
N LEU A 559 121.10 -65.96 149.74
CA LEU A 559 120.71 -64.56 149.96
C LEU A 559 119.74 -64.01 148.89
N ILE A 560 119.70 -64.64 147.71
CA ILE A 560 118.75 -64.32 146.63
C ILE A 560 118.17 -65.59 145.98
N ASP A 561 116.90 -65.55 145.60
CA ASP A 561 116.21 -66.65 144.90
C ASP A 561 116.63 -66.74 143.42
N TRP A 562 116.55 -67.94 142.82
CA TRP A 562 116.89 -68.18 141.40
C TRP A 562 116.22 -67.22 140.41
N LYS A 563 114.99 -66.79 140.71
CA LYS A 563 114.23 -65.85 139.86
C LYS A 563 114.82 -64.43 139.87
N MET A 564 115.42 -64.03 141.00
CA MET A 564 116.15 -62.75 141.10
C MET A 564 117.52 -62.84 140.42
N PHE A 565 118.19 -64.00 140.49
CA PHE A 565 119.44 -64.22 139.76
C PHE A 565 119.30 -64.04 138.23
N VAL A 566 118.26 -64.61 137.62
CA VAL A 566 118.02 -64.50 136.15
C VAL A 566 117.72 -63.07 135.69
N ASN A 567 117.13 -62.23 136.54
CA ASN A 567 116.88 -60.83 136.21
C ASN A 567 118.10 -59.92 136.42
N LEU A 568 119.16 -60.43 137.04
CA LEU A 568 120.40 -59.72 137.37
C LEU A 568 121.61 -60.15 136.51
N GLN A 569 121.39 -61.07 135.57
CA GLN A 569 122.30 -61.49 134.50
C GLN A 569 121.92 -60.78 133.19
#